data_AF-A0A915ASV5-F1
#
_entry.id   AF-A0A915ASV5-F1
#
_cell.length_a   1.000
_cell.length_b   1.000
_cell.length_c   1.000
_cell.angle_alpha   90.00
_cell.angle_beta   90.00
_cell.angle_gamma   90.00
#
_symmetry.space_group_name_H-M   'P 1'
#
loop_
_entity.id
_entity.type
_entity.pdbx_description
1 polymer ?
#
loop_
_entity_poly.entity_id
_entity_poly.type
_entity_poly.pdbx_seq_one_letter_code
_entity_poly.pdbx_strand_id
1 'polypeptide(L)'
;MFAPVLIVLAATTATIHAETAFCEQLIECLVKARTKNDECLSSHMSMSSRDAKHECRNETLHNQFKQLIEQRTAHYETCLRAKAPSATPIENAKKKAKCDGIMRKHPVKRDSSPDERQTRRSLKKDKKRGQAAQKSCFRDARKIKLQCSQLAKCCSVSKQCRDTSGIDMKITEKKAEIKESQRQCRAENNGRKVGKKHKQDQTRRNKIITTSTMRAE
;
A
#
# COMPACT_ATOMS: atom_id res chain seq x y z
N MET A 1 -31.41 49.96 -11.01
CA MET A 1 -30.41 49.83 -9.93
C MET A 1 -30.34 48.36 -9.48
N PHE A 2 -29.53 47.52 -10.15
CA PHE A 2 -29.39 46.07 -9.83
C PHE A 2 -27.92 45.61 -9.76
N ALA A 3 -26.98 46.55 -9.64
CA ALA A 3 -25.55 46.25 -9.62
C ALA A 3 -25.03 45.53 -8.35
N PRO A 4 -25.53 45.77 -7.12
CA PRO A 4 -24.90 45.17 -5.94
C PRO A 4 -25.20 43.67 -5.76
N VAL A 5 -26.34 43.17 -6.29
CA VAL A 5 -26.73 41.75 -6.16
C VAL A 5 -25.84 40.84 -7.02
N LEU A 6 -25.46 41.29 -8.22
CA LEU A 6 -24.59 40.55 -9.13
C LEU A 6 -23.15 40.42 -8.61
N ILE A 7 -22.64 41.43 -7.90
CA ILE A 7 -21.27 41.43 -7.36
C ILE A 7 -21.14 40.44 -6.18
N VAL A 8 -22.17 40.34 -5.33
CA VAL A 8 -22.18 39.39 -4.20
C VAL A 8 -22.27 37.93 -4.68
N LEU A 9 -23.03 37.67 -5.75
CA LEU A 9 -23.10 36.34 -6.37
C LEU A 9 -21.76 35.88 -6.96
N ALA A 10 -20.99 36.78 -7.60
CA ALA A 10 -19.69 36.43 -8.18
C ALA A 10 -18.61 36.15 -7.12
N ALA A 11 -18.62 36.87 -5.99
CA ALA A 11 -17.64 36.67 -4.92
C ALA A 11 -17.87 35.36 -4.14
N THR A 12 -19.15 34.97 -3.96
CA THR A 12 -19.50 33.71 -3.28
C THR A 12 -19.21 32.48 -4.16
N THR A 13 -19.45 32.55 -5.48
CA THR A 13 -19.11 31.44 -6.38
C THR A 13 -17.61 31.21 -6.52
N ALA A 14 -16.80 32.29 -6.59
CA ALA A 14 -15.35 32.19 -6.68
C ALA A 14 -14.70 31.59 -5.42
N THR A 15 -15.27 31.85 -4.24
CA THR A 15 -14.79 31.28 -2.98
C THR A 15 -15.18 29.81 -2.82
N ILE A 16 -16.38 29.41 -3.26
CA ILE A 16 -16.80 28.01 -3.30
C ILE A 16 -15.90 27.21 -4.27
N HIS A 17 -15.57 27.75 -5.45
CA HIS A 17 -14.73 27.05 -6.45
C HIS A 17 -13.27 26.85 -6.00
N ALA A 18 -12.69 27.77 -5.24
CA ALA A 18 -11.32 27.63 -4.75
C ALA A 18 -11.17 26.54 -3.68
N GLU A 19 -12.25 26.25 -2.95
CA GLU A 19 -12.27 25.32 -1.83
C GLU A 19 -12.60 23.88 -2.27
N THR A 20 -13.52 23.72 -3.24
CA THR A 20 -13.73 22.45 -3.92
C THR A 20 -12.44 21.96 -4.57
N ALA A 21 -11.60 22.87 -5.08
CA ALA A 21 -10.33 22.55 -5.71
C ALA A 21 -9.35 21.79 -4.78
N PHE A 22 -9.32 22.06 -3.47
CA PHE A 22 -8.47 21.30 -2.53
C PHE A 22 -8.96 19.87 -2.35
N CYS A 23 -10.27 19.66 -2.30
CA CYS A 23 -10.87 18.34 -2.16
C CYS A 23 -10.74 17.54 -3.47
N GLU A 24 -10.90 18.17 -4.62
CA GLU A 24 -10.65 17.57 -5.94
C GLU A 24 -9.19 17.15 -6.10
N GLN A 25 -8.24 18.03 -5.79
CA GLN A 25 -6.81 17.71 -5.82
C GLN A 25 -6.43 16.58 -4.85
N LEU A 26 -7.09 16.51 -3.69
CA LEU A 26 -6.94 15.38 -2.78
C LEU A 26 -7.42 14.08 -3.43
N ILE A 27 -8.59 14.07 -4.07
CA ILE A 27 -9.14 12.90 -4.76
C ILE A 27 -8.19 12.44 -5.88
N GLU A 28 -7.71 13.37 -6.71
CA GLU A 28 -6.71 13.07 -7.75
C GLU A 28 -5.42 12.50 -7.17
N CYS A 29 -4.93 13.08 -6.07
CA CYS A 29 -3.75 12.58 -5.38
C CYS A 29 -3.94 11.14 -4.88
N LEU A 30 -5.10 10.82 -4.31
CA LEU A 30 -5.41 9.47 -3.82
C LEU A 30 -5.41 8.45 -4.95
N VAL A 31 -6.02 8.79 -6.09
CA VAL A 31 -6.01 7.95 -7.30
C VAL A 31 -4.56 7.75 -7.77
N LYS A 32 -3.77 8.82 -7.88
CA LYS A 32 -2.36 8.73 -8.28
C LYS A 32 -1.53 7.87 -7.31
N ALA A 33 -1.78 7.99 -6.01
CA ALA A 33 -1.12 7.19 -4.99
C ALA A 33 -1.46 5.70 -5.10
N ARG A 34 -2.71 5.38 -5.46
CA ARG A 34 -3.16 4.00 -5.71
C ARG A 34 -2.50 3.44 -6.96
N THR A 35 -2.61 4.13 -8.09
CA THR A 35 -2.00 3.72 -9.36
C THR A 35 -0.50 3.47 -9.19
N LYS A 36 0.22 4.38 -8.51
CA LYS A 36 1.66 4.20 -8.28
C LYS A 36 1.97 2.97 -7.40
N ASN A 37 1.12 2.67 -6.43
CA ASN A 37 1.30 1.50 -5.58
C ASN A 37 1.06 0.20 -6.36
N ASP A 38 0.04 0.18 -7.21
CA ASP A 38 -0.30 -0.97 -8.07
C ASP A 38 0.79 -1.22 -9.13
N GLU A 39 1.37 -0.16 -9.71
CA GLU A 39 2.59 -0.24 -10.54
C GLU A 39 3.73 -0.93 -9.78
N CYS A 40 4.06 -0.45 -8.57
CA CYS A 40 5.16 -1.02 -7.79
C CYS A 40 4.93 -2.49 -7.39
N LEU A 41 3.67 -2.87 -7.13
CA LEU A 41 3.29 -4.25 -6.82
C LEU A 41 3.39 -5.17 -8.05
N SER A 42 2.93 -4.69 -9.21
CA SER A 42 3.00 -5.45 -10.47
C SER A 42 4.45 -5.72 -10.88
N SER A 43 5.35 -4.74 -10.69
CA SER A 43 6.80 -4.93 -10.92
C SER A 43 7.48 -5.84 -9.87
N HIS A 44 6.84 -6.14 -8.73
CA HIS A 44 7.40 -7.01 -7.69
C HIS A 44 7.04 -8.48 -7.87
N MET A 45 5.81 -8.78 -8.33
CA MET A 45 5.34 -10.16 -8.50
C MET A 45 6.20 -10.96 -9.51
N SER A 46 6.82 -10.28 -10.48
CA SER A 46 7.74 -10.89 -11.46
C SER A 46 9.07 -11.36 -10.87
N MET A 47 9.44 -10.97 -9.63
CA MET A 47 10.74 -11.27 -9.02
C MET A 47 10.68 -12.26 -7.85
N SER A 48 9.50 -12.54 -7.29
CA SER A 48 9.35 -13.20 -5.96
C SER A 48 8.90 -14.67 -6.01
N SER A 49 8.95 -15.34 -7.15
CA SER A 49 8.32 -16.66 -7.35
C SER A 49 9.01 -17.87 -6.68
N ARG A 50 10.00 -17.69 -5.78
CA ARG A 50 10.77 -18.81 -5.21
C ARG A 50 11.15 -18.68 -3.74
N ASP A 51 10.22 -18.32 -2.85
CA ASP A 51 10.46 -18.39 -1.40
C ASP A 51 9.49 -19.38 -0.72
N ALA A 52 10.04 -20.22 0.18
CA ALA A 52 9.32 -21.13 1.08
C ALA A 52 8.23 -20.44 1.95
N LYS A 53 8.18 -19.11 1.91
CA LYS A 53 7.14 -18.28 2.51
C LYS A 53 5.77 -18.46 1.84
N HIS A 54 5.72 -18.92 0.59
CA HIS A 54 4.47 -19.21 -0.12
C HIS A 54 3.77 -20.49 0.38
N GLU A 55 4.49 -21.44 0.97
CA GLU A 55 3.92 -22.71 1.42
C GLU A 55 2.89 -22.53 2.55
N CYS A 56 3.07 -21.52 3.40
CA CYS A 56 2.14 -21.18 4.47
C CYS A 56 1.27 -19.95 4.17
N ARG A 57 1.14 -19.58 2.90
CA ARG A 57 0.34 -18.42 2.50
C ARG A 57 -1.11 -18.84 2.26
N ASN A 58 -2.02 -18.36 3.10
CA ASN A 58 -3.46 -18.54 2.90
C ASN A 58 -3.99 -17.46 1.95
N GLU A 59 -4.14 -17.79 0.66
CA GLU A 59 -4.59 -16.82 -0.35
C GLU A 59 -5.99 -16.27 -0.08
N THR A 60 -6.89 -17.06 0.50
CA THR A 60 -8.24 -16.60 0.88
C THR A 60 -8.17 -15.46 1.88
N LEU A 61 -7.41 -15.61 2.97
CA LEU A 61 -7.24 -14.56 3.98
C LEU A 61 -6.54 -13.32 3.40
N HIS A 62 -5.56 -13.52 2.54
CA HIS A 62 -4.86 -12.41 1.88
C HIS A 62 -5.76 -11.64 0.90
N ASN A 63 -6.64 -12.33 0.17
CA ASN A 63 -7.63 -11.71 -0.72
C ASN A 63 -8.70 -10.95 0.08
N GLN A 64 -9.23 -11.53 1.16
CA GLN A 64 -10.16 -10.83 2.06
C GLN A 64 -9.52 -9.58 2.68
N PHE A 65 -8.27 -9.68 3.13
CA PHE A 65 -7.53 -8.53 3.64
C PHE A 65 -7.35 -7.45 2.56
N LYS A 66 -7.03 -7.83 1.32
CA LYS A 66 -6.94 -6.90 0.19
C LYS A 66 -8.27 -6.18 -0.07
N GLN A 67 -9.39 -6.92 -0.08
CA GLN A 67 -10.72 -6.36 -0.25
C GLN A 67 -11.07 -5.34 0.84
N LEU A 68 -10.72 -5.58 2.10
CA LEU A 68 -10.94 -4.62 3.19
C LEU A 68 -10.15 -3.32 2.99
N ILE A 69 -8.92 -3.41 2.48
CA ILE A 69 -8.09 -2.24 2.16
C ILE A 69 -8.68 -1.45 0.99
N GLU A 70 -9.17 -2.13 -0.04
CA GLU A 70 -9.86 -1.51 -1.18
C GLU A 70 -11.17 -0.86 -0.74
N GLN A 71 -11.96 -1.54 0.10
CA GLN A 71 -13.21 -1.03 0.66
C GLN A 71 -12.97 0.24 1.49
N ARG A 72 -11.94 0.27 2.34
CA ARG A 72 -11.58 1.48 3.11
C ARG A 72 -11.22 2.64 2.19
N THR A 73 -10.47 2.36 1.14
CA THR A 73 -10.04 3.38 0.16
C THR A 73 -11.24 3.92 -0.61
N ALA A 74 -12.11 3.03 -1.11
CA ALA A 74 -13.34 3.39 -1.81
C ALA A 74 -14.29 4.18 -0.91
N HIS A 75 -14.47 3.80 0.35
CA HIS A 75 -15.29 4.55 1.32
C HIS A 75 -14.81 6.00 1.44
N TYR A 76 -13.50 6.18 1.61
CA TYR A 76 -12.92 7.51 1.76
C TYR A 76 -13.09 8.35 0.49
N GLU A 77 -12.77 7.80 -0.69
CA GLU A 77 -12.92 8.50 -1.96
C GLU A 77 -14.38 8.85 -2.29
N THR A 78 -15.30 7.90 -2.11
CA THR A 78 -16.73 8.12 -2.37
C THR A 78 -17.30 9.18 -1.45
N CYS A 79 -16.96 9.14 -0.16
CA CYS A 79 -17.38 10.19 0.78
C CYS A 79 -16.81 11.57 0.38
N LEU A 80 -15.53 11.63 0.00
CA LEU A 80 -14.92 12.87 -0.46
C LEU A 80 -15.62 13.42 -1.70
N ARG A 81 -15.92 12.59 -2.71
CA ARG A 81 -16.64 13.02 -3.92
C ARG A 81 -18.05 13.55 -3.58
N ALA A 82 -18.77 12.87 -2.68
CA ALA A 82 -20.11 13.27 -2.29
C ALA A 82 -20.14 14.57 -1.49
N LYS A 83 -19.13 14.82 -0.65
CA LYS A 83 -19.06 15.97 0.26
C LYS A 83 -18.19 17.12 -0.24
N ALA A 84 -17.39 16.94 -1.30
CA ALA A 84 -16.55 18.00 -1.86
C ALA A 84 -17.35 19.28 -2.20
N PRO A 85 -18.57 19.20 -2.78
CA PRO A 85 -19.37 20.41 -3.07
C PRO A 85 -19.79 21.20 -1.83
N SER A 86 -19.83 20.57 -0.64
CA SER A 86 -20.18 21.21 0.62
C SER A 86 -18.95 21.60 1.46
N ALA A 87 -17.75 21.58 0.86
CA ALA A 87 -16.53 22.03 1.52
C ALA A 87 -16.64 23.51 1.93
N THR A 88 -16.43 23.78 3.21
CA THR A 88 -16.46 25.13 3.79
C THR A 88 -15.12 25.84 3.63
N PRO A 89 -15.15 27.18 3.53
CA PRO A 89 -13.94 27.99 3.38
C PRO A 89 -12.92 27.83 4.52
N ILE A 90 -11.63 27.87 4.19
CA ILE A 90 -10.55 27.99 5.18
C ILE A 90 -10.52 29.44 5.68
N GLU A 91 -11.17 29.68 6.83
CA GLU A 91 -11.23 31.01 7.46
C GLU A 91 -9.86 31.52 7.93
N ASN A 92 -8.99 30.62 8.39
CA ASN A 92 -7.69 31.01 8.93
C ASN A 92 -6.70 31.32 7.81
N ALA A 93 -6.35 32.61 7.64
CA ALA A 93 -5.43 33.08 6.60
C ALA A 93 -4.06 32.38 6.59
N LYS A 94 -3.48 32.05 7.77
CA LYS A 94 -2.21 31.32 7.85
C LYS A 94 -2.36 29.88 7.34
N LYS A 95 -3.47 29.23 7.68
CA LYS A 95 -3.80 27.88 7.19
C LYS A 95 -4.05 27.90 5.68
N LYS A 96 -4.77 28.91 5.18
CA LYS A 96 -5.03 29.12 3.76
C LYS A 96 -3.73 29.28 2.98
N ALA A 97 -2.85 30.19 3.39
CA ALA A 97 -1.54 30.39 2.76
C ALA A 97 -0.69 29.11 2.75
N LYS A 98 -0.75 28.29 3.82
CA LYS A 98 -0.06 27.00 3.87
C LYS A 98 -0.65 26.00 2.86
N CYS A 99 -1.97 25.96 2.75
CA CYS A 99 -2.67 25.10 1.79
C CYS A 99 -2.41 25.53 0.34
N ASP A 100 -2.46 26.82 0.05
CA ASP A 100 -2.07 27.40 -1.25
C ASP A 100 -0.62 27.04 -1.59
N GLY A 101 0.28 27.09 -0.61
CA GLY A 101 1.66 26.66 -0.77
C GLY A 101 1.81 25.17 -1.09
N ILE A 102 0.96 24.30 -0.55
CA ILE A 102 0.93 22.86 -0.88
C ILE A 102 0.45 22.67 -2.33
N MET A 103 -0.60 23.39 -2.75
CA MET A 103 -1.10 23.37 -4.13
C MET A 103 -0.05 23.83 -5.13
N ARG A 104 0.66 24.93 -4.85
CA ARG A 104 1.71 25.47 -5.72
C ARG A 104 2.97 24.62 -5.77
N LYS A 105 3.26 23.84 -4.71
CA LYS A 105 4.36 22.86 -4.66
C LYS A 105 4.08 21.60 -5.50
N HIS A 106 3.02 21.59 -6.30
CA HIS A 106 2.96 20.77 -7.51
C HIS A 106 3.69 21.47 -8.65
N PRO A 107 5.00 21.25 -8.87
CA PRO A 107 5.51 21.40 -10.21
C PRO A 107 4.90 20.28 -11.04
N VAL A 108 4.15 20.68 -12.07
CA VAL A 108 4.18 19.98 -13.36
C VAL A 108 5.64 19.96 -13.82
N LYS A 109 6.44 19.02 -13.30
CA LYS A 109 7.79 18.72 -13.82
C LYS A 109 7.96 17.20 -13.80
N ARG A 110 7.72 16.59 -14.95
CA ARG A 110 8.67 16.38 -16.06
C ARG A 110 9.27 15.00 -15.85
N ASP A 111 8.78 14.08 -16.68
CA ASP A 111 9.36 12.77 -16.86
C ASP A 111 10.87 12.87 -16.82
N SER A 112 11.46 12.37 -15.74
CA SER A 112 12.86 11.98 -15.79
C SER A 112 12.85 10.67 -16.58
N SER A 113 12.91 10.82 -17.90
CA SER A 113 13.20 9.76 -18.86
C SER A 113 14.29 8.84 -18.28
N PRO A 114 14.04 7.54 -18.13
CA PRO A 114 15.07 6.59 -17.77
C PRO A 114 15.74 6.05 -19.04
N ASP A 115 16.06 6.93 -19.99
CA ASP A 115 16.90 6.57 -21.12
C ASP A 115 18.30 7.14 -20.93
N GLU A 116 19.30 6.36 -21.34
CA GLU A 116 20.74 6.55 -21.12
C GLU A 116 21.31 6.23 -19.72
N ARG A 117 21.49 4.93 -19.47
CA ARG A 117 22.82 4.42 -19.10
C ARG A 117 22.99 2.97 -19.53
N GLN A 118 23.43 2.84 -20.77
CA GLN A 118 24.08 1.68 -21.36
C GLN A 118 25.18 1.15 -20.42
N THR A 119 25.20 -0.15 -20.09
CA THR A 119 26.34 -1.06 -20.32
C THR A 119 26.11 -2.47 -19.73
N ARG A 120 26.41 -3.47 -20.57
CA ARG A 120 26.64 -4.89 -20.26
C ARG A 120 27.27 -5.13 -18.88
N ARG A 121 26.76 -6.09 -18.09
CA ARG A 121 27.50 -7.22 -17.47
C ARG A 121 26.73 -7.93 -16.32
N SER A 122 26.62 -9.26 -16.46
CA SER A 122 26.45 -10.31 -15.45
C SER A 122 25.11 -10.42 -14.67
N LEU A 123 24.40 -11.53 -14.95
CA LEU A 123 23.11 -11.99 -14.39
C LEU A 123 23.03 -12.09 -12.84
N LYS A 124 24.12 -11.90 -12.10
CA LYS A 124 24.11 -11.85 -10.61
C LYS A 124 23.96 -10.43 -10.04
N LYS A 125 24.17 -9.37 -10.83
CA LYS A 125 24.08 -7.97 -10.38
C LYS A 125 22.65 -7.38 -10.52
N ASP A 126 21.84 -7.98 -11.38
CA ASP A 126 20.48 -7.52 -11.71
C ASP A 126 19.48 -7.69 -10.57
N LYS A 127 19.63 -8.73 -9.73
CA LYS A 127 18.74 -8.93 -8.56
C LYS A 127 18.88 -7.78 -7.55
N LYS A 128 20.09 -7.24 -7.36
CA LYS A 128 20.36 -6.11 -6.43
C LYS A 128 19.90 -4.77 -7.03
N ARG A 129 20.00 -4.61 -8.35
CA ARG A 129 19.56 -3.41 -9.09
C ARG A 129 18.03 -3.35 -9.22
N GLY A 130 17.38 -4.48 -9.51
CA GLY A 130 15.92 -4.63 -9.50
C GLY A 130 15.32 -4.41 -8.11
N GLN A 131 15.94 -4.94 -7.06
CA GLN A 131 15.50 -4.68 -5.68
C GLN A 131 15.71 -3.22 -5.26
N ALA A 132 16.76 -2.54 -5.74
CA ALA A 132 16.98 -1.11 -5.50
C ALA A 132 15.96 -0.24 -6.24
N ALA A 133 15.68 -0.53 -7.52
CA ALA A 133 14.64 0.13 -8.31
C ALA A 133 13.24 -0.06 -7.70
N GLN A 134 12.94 -1.26 -7.22
CA GLN A 134 11.70 -1.57 -6.52
C GLN A 134 11.58 -0.81 -5.20
N LYS A 135 12.65 -0.77 -4.38
CA LYS A 135 12.68 0.05 -3.15
C LYS A 135 12.49 1.54 -3.47
N SER A 136 13.03 2.01 -4.59
CA SER A 136 12.80 3.38 -5.07
C SER A 136 11.32 3.61 -5.41
N CYS A 137 10.69 2.69 -6.14
CA CYS A 137 9.27 2.77 -6.48
C CYS A 137 8.39 2.92 -5.24
N PHE A 138 8.56 2.05 -4.23
CA PHE A 138 7.79 2.14 -2.99
C PHE A 138 8.13 3.39 -2.15
N ARG A 139 9.35 3.94 -2.27
CA ARG A 139 9.68 5.24 -1.67
C ARG A 139 8.90 6.36 -2.35
N ASP A 140 8.79 6.35 -3.67
CA ASP A 140 8.04 7.37 -4.40
C ASP A 140 6.53 7.25 -4.16
N ALA A 141 5.98 6.04 -4.14
CA ALA A 141 4.59 5.80 -3.73
C ALA A 141 4.30 6.34 -2.32
N ARG A 142 5.25 6.21 -1.37
CA ARG A 142 5.14 6.80 -0.02
C ARG A 142 5.18 8.33 -0.04
N LYS A 143 6.01 8.94 -0.89
CA LYS A 143 6.03 10.40 -1.04
C LYS A 143 4.68 10.93 -1.52
N ILE A 144 4.08 10.28 -2.52
CA ILE A 144 2.76 10.66 -3.02
C ILE A 144 1.72 10.54 -1.90
N LYS A 145 1.69 9.42 -1.15
CA LYS A 145 0.79 9.28 0.01
C LYS A 145 0.97 10.37 1.06
N LEU A 146 2.21 10.77 1.34
CA LEU A 146 2.49 11.86 2.27
C LEU A 146 1.93 13.18 1.74
N GLN A 147 2.06 13.46 0.45
CA GLN A 147 1.46 14.64 -0.18
C GLN A 147 -0.07 14.63 -0.06
N CYS A 148 -0.72 13.50 -0.34
CA CYS A 148 -2.18 13.39 -0.18
C CYS A 148 -2.59 13.63 1.28
N SER A 149 -1.79 13.18 2.26
CA SER A 149 -2.05 13.46 3.68
C SER A 149 -1.90 14.93 4.05
N GLN A 150 -1.10 15.70 3.31
CA GLN A 150 -0.98 17.14 3.48
C GLN A 150 -2.18 17.86 2.86
N LEU A 151 -2.58 17.49 1.64
CA LEU A 151 -3.81 18.00 0.98
C LEU A 151 -5.07 17.68 1.79
N ALA A 152 -5.12 16.52 2.44
CA ALA A 152 -6.23 16.13 3.32
C ALA A 152 -6.48 17.13 4.47
N LYS A 153 -5.46 17.88 4.91
CA LYS A 153 -5.61 18.90 5.95
C LYS A 153 -6.25 20.20 5.43
N CYS A 154 -6.27 20.37 4.11
CA CYS A 154 -6.81 21.53 3.41
C CYS A 154 -8.25 21.29 2.94
N CYS A 155 -8.65 20.04 2.70
CA CYS A 155 -10.05 19.69 2.45
C CYS A 155 -10.85 19.60 3.77
N SER A 156 -11.79 20.51 3.99
CA SER A 156 -12.57 20.61 5.24
C SER A 156 -13.41 19.36 5.54
N VAL A 157 -13.91 18.69 4.50
CA VAL A 157 -14.72 17.45 4.63
C VAL A 157 -13.89 16.18 4.83
N SER A 158 -12.56 16.25 4.62
CA SER A 158 -11.67 15.09 4.75
C SER A 158 -11.78 14.41 6.12
N LYS A 159 -11.87 15.19 7.20
CA LYS A 159 -11.96 14.64 8.56
C LYS A 159 -13.23 13.79 8.75
N GLN A 160 -14.36 14.23 8.18
CA GLN A 160 -15.63 13.50 8.27
C GLN A 160 -15.60 12.20 7.46
N CYS A 161 -14.89 12.19 6.34
CA CYS A 161 -14.78 11.00 5.49
C CYS A 161 -13.76 9.97 5.96
N ARG A 162 -12.84 10.39 6.84
CA ARG A 162 -11.72 9.57 7.31
C ARG A 162 -12.10 8.58 8.40
N ASP A 163 -13.26 8.74 9.03
CA ASP A 163 -13.76 7.75 9.96
C ASP A 163 -14.07 6.45 9.21
N THR A 164 -13.22 5.47 9.43
CA THR A 164 -13.33 4.12 8.89
C THR A 164 -13.11 3.10 10.00
N SER A 165 -13.39 3.49 11.26
CA SER A 165 -13.17 2.71 12.47
C SER A 165 -13.67 1.26 12.36
N GLY A 166 -14.88 1.04 11.85
CA GLY A 166 -15.43 -0.30 11.62
C GLY A 166 -14.66 -1.13 10.58
N ILE A 167 -14.08 -0.50 9.55
CA ILE A 167 -13.24 -1.19 8.55
C ILE A 167 -11.83 -1.43 9.12
N ASP A 168 -11.27 -0.47 9.87
CA ASP A 168 -9.96 -0.59 10.52
C ASP A 168 -9.93 -1.70 11.58
N MET A 169 -11.04 -1.91 12.29
CA MET A 169 -11.21 -3.05 13.20
C MET A 169 -11.13 -4.38 12.44
N LYS A 170 -11.90 -4.54 11.36
CA LYS A 170 -11.87 -5.73 10.49
C LYS A 170 -10.49 -5.97 9.87
N ILE A 171 -9.79 -4.91 9.47
CA ILE A 171 -8.40 -5.00 8.97
C ILE A 171 -7.47 -5.54 10.07
N THR A 172 -7.64 -5.09 11.30
CA THR A 172 -6.82 -5.51 12.45
C THR A 172 -7.07 -6.98 12.80
N GLU A 173 -8.33 -7.39 12.87
CA GLU A 173 -8.74 -8.79 13.08
C GLU A 173 -8.18 -9.69 11.98
N LYS A 174 -8.39 -9.33 10.72
CA LYS A 174 -7.92 -10.13 9.57
C LYS A 174 -6.39 -10.24 9.54
N LYS A 175 -5.68 -9.20 9.98
CA LYS A 175 -4.22 -9.22 10.13
C LYS A 175 -3.77 -10.18 11.25
N ALA A 176 -4.53 -10.29 12.34
CA ALA A 176 -4.28 -11.27 13.39
C ALA A 176 -4.51 -12.70 12.88
N GLU A 177 -5.62 -12.95 12.15
CA GLU A 177 -5.92 -14.25 11.53
C GLU A 177 -4.82 -14.70 10.57
N ILE A 178 -4.33 -13.82 9.69
CA ILE A 178 -3.22 -14.13 8.77
C ILE A 178 -1.97 -14.53 9.57
N LYS A 179 -1.65 -13.80 10.64
CA LYS A 179 -0.48 -14.07 11.47
C LYS A 179 -0.59 -15.41 12.17
N GLU A 180 -1.79 -15.75 12.65
CA GLU A 180 -2.04 -17.00 13.35
C GLU A 180 -2.03 -18.21 12.40
N SER A 181 -2.70 -18.11 11.26
CA SER A 181 -2.65 -19.13 10.20
C SER A 181 -1.21 -19.42 9.74
N GLN A 182 -0.38 -18.38 9.60
CA GLN A 182 1.04 -18.55 9.27
C GLN A 182 1.84 -19.21 10.40
N ARG A 183 1.50 -18.97 11.67
CA ARG A 183 2.16 -19.60 12.82
C ARG A 183 1.83 -21.08 12.89
N GLN A 184 0.56 -21.44 12.76
CA GLN A 184 0.08 -22.83 12.80
C GLN A 184 0.71 -23.67 11.69
N CYS A 185 0.65 -23.21 10.44
CA CYS A 185 1.30 -23.91 9.32
C CYS A 185 2.81 -24.10 9.52
N ARG A 186 3.52 -23.09 10.07
CA ARG A 186 4.95 -23.23 10.38
C ARG A 186 5.22 -24.23 11.50
N ALA A 187 4.37 -24.28 12.52
CA ALA A 187 4.49 -25.24 13.62
C ALA A 187 4.30 -26.67 13.11
N GLU A 188 3.25 -26.92 12.31
CA GLU A 188 3.00 -28.22 11.67
C GLU A 188 4.15 -28.65 10.75
N ASN A 189 4.65 -27.73 9.91
CA ASN A 189 5.76 -28.02 9.01
C ASN A 189 7.08 -28.30 9.75
N ASN A 190 7.33 -27.64 10.88
CA ASN A 190 8.47 -27.96 11.73
C ASN A 190 8.32 -29.31 12.44
N GLY A 191 7.12 -29.64 12.95
CA GLY A 191 6.83 -30.95 13.53
C GLY A 191 7.01 -32.10 12.53
N ARG A 192 6.52 -31.93 11.28
CA ARG A 192 6.72 -32.90 10.19
C ARG A 192 8.20 -33.11 9.83
N LYS A 193 9.03 -32.06 9.89
CA LYS A 193 10.48 -32.16 9.63
C LYS A 193 11.22 -32.93 10.73
N VAL A 194 10.85 -32.71 11.99
CA VAL A 194 11.45 -33.42 13.14
C VAL A 194 11.06 -34.90 13.10
N GLY A 195 9.78 -35.23 12.84
CA GLY A 195 9.32 -36.61 12.71
C GLY A 195 9.98 -37.38 11.56
N LYS A 196 10.19 -36.72 10.40
CA LYS A 196 10.92 -37.32 9.27
C LYS A 196 12.39 -37.59 9.59
N LYS A 197 13.08 -36.70 10.31
CA LYS A 197 14.47 -36.93 10.76
C LYS A 197 14.55 -38.10 11.74
N HIS A 198 13.65 -38.14 12.73
CA HIS A 198 13.66 -39.21 13.74
C HIS A 198 13.42 -40.59 13.10
N LYS A 199 12.50 -40.68 12.14
CA LYS A 199 12.25 -41.92 11.39
C LYS A 199 13.45 -42.31 10.51
N GLN A 200 14.15 -41.34 9.92
CA GLN A 200 15.32 -41.59 9.08
C GLN A 200 16.55 -42.04 9.90
N ASP A 201 16.74 -41.49 11.09
CA ASP A 201 17.77 -41.92 12.04
C ASP A 201 17.49 -43.31 12.62
N GLN A 202 16.22 -43.62 12.91
CA GLN A 202 15.82 -44.95 13.37
C GLN A 202 16.01 -46.01 12.29
N THR A 203 15.66 -45.72 11.03
CA THR A 203 15.93 -46.63 9.90
C THR A 203 17.43 -46.82 9.66
N ARG A 204 18.25 -45.77 9.83
CA ARG A 204 19.71 -45.88 9.73
C ARG A 204 20.31 -46.73 10.85
N ARG A 205 19.88 -46.55 12.10
CA ARG A 205 20.31 -47.38 13.24
C ARG A 205 19.93 -48.84 13.05
N ASN A 206 18.68 -49.11 12.64
CA ASN A 206 18.24 -50.49 12.40
C ASN A 206 19.05 -51.15 11.29
N LYS A 207 19.35 -50.44 10.20
CA LYS A 207 20.15 -50.97 9.08
C LYS A 207 21.60 -51.31 9.49
N ILE A 208 22.21 -50.54 10.39
CA ILE A 208 23.56 -50.80 10.94
C ILE A 208 23.55 -52.04 11.84
N ILE A 209 22.51 -52.21 12.66
CA ILE A 209 22.36 -53.39 13.52
C ILE A 209 22.23 -54.65 12.66
N THR A 210 21.37 -54.66 11.63
CA THR A 210 21.18 -55.84 10.76
C THR A 210 22.43 -56.23 9.96
N THR A 211 23.28 -55.26 9.59
CA THR A 211 24.55 -55.55 8.88
C THR A 211 25.67 -56.02 9.82
N SER A 212 25.56 -55.74 11.12
CA SER A 212 26.53 -56.18 12.12
C SER A 212 26.26 -57.62 12.56
N THR A 213 24.99 -58.04 12.60
CA THR A 213 24.60 -59.42 12.96
C THR A 213 24.93 -60.43 11.86
N MET A 214 24.89 -60.04 10.57
CA MET A 214 25.28 -60.92 9.45
C MET A 214 26.80 -61.03 9.20
N ARG A 215 27.63 -60.46 10.08
CA ARG A 215 29.11 -60.54 9.98
C ARG A 215 29.74 -61.31 11.15
N ALA A 216 28.92 -61.84 12.05
CA ALA A 216 29.34 -62.56 13.26
C ALA A 216 29.03 -64.07 13.19
N GLU A 217 28.70 -64.58 12.00
CA GLU A 217 28.61 -66.02 11.69
C GLU A 217 29.74 -66.41 10.72
#